data_AF-A0A6N2KRQ3-F1
#
_entry.id   AF-A0A6N2KRQ3-F1
#
_cell.length_a   1.000
_cell.length_b   1.000
_cell.length_c   1.000
_cell.angle_alpha   90.00
_cell.angle_beta   90.00
_cell.angle_gamma   90.00
#
_symmetry.space_group_name_H-M   'P 1'
#
loop_
_entity.id
_entity.type
_entity.pdbx_description
1 polymer ?
#
loop_
_entity_poly.entity_id
_entity_poly.type
_entity_poly.pdbx_seq_one_letter_code
_entity_poly.pdbx_strand_id
1 'polypeptide(L)'
;MATQAQIEQQESSNASASAKPGLRKPVFTKVDQLKPGTGGHTLTVMVLNFNTVLQKDRRSVSKHIRPTRIAECLIGDETGTIIFTARNDQDFRVWKLHYDLL
;
A
#
# COMPACT_ATOMS: atom_id res chain seq x y z
N MET A 1 -33.02 -8.68 60.06
CA MET A 1 -32.51 -10.07 60.07
C MET A 1 -32.84 -10.64 58.69
N ALA A 2 -31.95 -10.93 57.74
CA ALA A 2 -30.53 -11.27 57.66
C ALA A 2 -30.03 -10.77 56.27
N THR A 3 -28.94 -10.00 56.11
CA THR A 3 -27.53 -10.45 55.84
C THR A 3 -27.43 -11.57 54.80
N GLN A 4 -26.90 -11.37 53.58
CA GLN A 4 -25.48 -11.38 53.14
C GLN A 4 -25.51 -11.48 51.58
N ALA A 5 -24.49 -11.24 50.73
CA ALA A 5 -23.11 -10.78 50.82
C ALA A 5 -22.65 -10.45 49.38
N GLN A 6 -21.68 -9.55 49.26
CA GLN A 6 -20.92 -9.21 48.05
C GLN A 6 -20.03 -10.38 47.60
N ILE A 7 -19.77 -10.49 46.29
CA ILE A 7 -18.61 -11.20 45.75
C ILE A 7 -17.81 -10.21 44.91
N GLU A 8 -16.57 -10.01 45.36
CA GLU A 8 -15.52 -9.14 44.85
C GLU A 8 -14.59 -9.90 43.88
N GLN A 9 -13.70 -9.15 43.23
CA GLN A 9 -12.86 -9.47 42.07
C GLN A 9 -11.58 -10.30 42.36
N GLN A 10 -10.84 -10.60 41.26
CA GLN A 10 -9.41 -10.98 41.09
C GLN A 10 -9.06 -12.48 40.95
N GLU A 11 -8.13 -12.98 40.12
CA GLU A 11 -7.20 -12.46 39.08
C GLU A 11 -6.48 -13.69 38.45
N SER A 12 -6.20 -13.68 37.13
CA SER A 12 -5.15 -14.41 36.36
C SER A 12 -5.01 -15.97 36.47
N SER A 13 -4.80 -16.75 35.40
CA SER A 13 -3.65 -16.66 34.50
C SER A 13 -3.66 -17.75 33.40
N ASN A 14 -3.03 -17.42 32.27
CA ASN A 14 -2.36 -18.30 31.30
C ASN A 14 -3.18 -19.22 30.36
N ALA A 15 -3.55 -18.66 29.20
CA ALA A 15 -3.52 -19.39 27.93
C ALA A 15 -2.69 -18.59 26.92
N SER A 16 -1.52 -19.14 26.60
CA SER A 16 -0.54 -18.64 25.64
C SER A 16 -1.13 -18.48 24.24
N ALA A 17 -1.72 -17.33 23.95
CA ALA A 17 -1.96 -16.89 22.58
C ALA A 17 -0.69 -16.22 22.07
N SER A 18 -0.02 -16.85 21.12
CA SER A 18 1.07 -16.28 20.34
C SER A 18 0.62 -14.95 19.72
N ALA A 19 0.95 -13.86 20.41
CA ALA A 19 0.55 -12.52 20.02
C ALA A 19 1.23 -12.18 18.69
N LYS A 20 0.43 -12.19 17.61
CA LYS A 20 0.82 -11.58 16.34
C LYS A 20 1.24 -10.14 16.67
N PRO A 21 2.46 -9.70 16.28
CA PRO A 21 2.90 -8.34 16.58
C PRO A 21 1.84 -7.34 16.11
N GLY A 22 1.40 -6.46 17.01
CA GLY A 22 0.39 -5.45 16.69
C GLY A 22 0.84 -4.62 15.49
N LEU A 23 -0.02 -4.51 14.47
CA LEU A 23 0.26 -3.72 13.28
C LEU A 23 0.50 -2.27 13.70
N ARG A 24 1.70 -1.75 13.41
CA ARG A 24 2.04 -0.36 13.72
C ARG A 24 1.15 0.56 12.88
N LYS A 25 0.68 1.66 13.49
CA LYS A 25 -0.09 2.69 12.77
C LYS A 25 0.71 3.16 11.55
N PRO A 26 0.10 3.26 10.36
CA PRO A 26 0.78 3.78 9.19
C PRO A 26 1.15 5.24 9.42
N VAL A 27 2.40 5.59 9.10
CA VAL A 27 2.89 6.97 9.12
C VAL A 27 3.00 7.43 7.67
N PHE A 28 2.36 8.55 7.36
CA PHE A 28 2.42 9.14 6.04
C PHE A 28 3.60 10.10 5.97
N THR A 29 4.48 9.87 5.00
CA THR A 29 5.61 10.75 4.68
C THR A 29 5.22 11.69 3.53
N LYS A 30 5.94 12.80 3.37
CA LYS A 30 5.76 13.74 2.25
C LYS A 30 6.84 13.53 1.20
N VAL A 31 6.59 14.04 -0.02
CA VAL A 31 7.49 13.83 -1.15
C VAL A 31 8.87 14.46 -0.91
N ASP A 32 8.93 15.63 -0.29
CA ASP A 32 10.18 16.34 0.05
C ASP A 32 11.12 15.58 1.00
N GLN A 33 10.58 14.66 1.81
CA GLN A 33 11.32 13.90 2.82
C GLN A 33 11.89 12.58 2.30
N LEU A 34 11.62 12.23 1.03
CA LEU A 34 12.15 11.02 0.42
C LEU A 34 13.67 11.12 0.23
N LYS A 35 14.38 10.04 0.59
CA LYS A 35 15.84 9.96 0.46
C LYS A 35 16.24 8.70 -0.30
N PRO A 36 17.30 8.76 -1.13
CA PRO A 36 17.85 7.56 -1.74
C PRO A 36 18.26 6.54 -0.68
N GLY A 37 18.02 5.25 -0.94
CA GLY A 37 18.39 4.15 -0.06
C GLY A 37 17.42 3.89 1.11
N THR A 38 16.32 4.64 1.23
CA THR A 38 15.25 4.37 2.19
C THR A 38 14.06 3.66 1.51
N GLY A 39 13.25 2.90 2.26
CA GLY A 39 12.11 2.16 1.74
C GLY A 39 11.00 1.98 2.78
N GLY A 40 9.82 1.53 2.33
CA GLY A 40 8.65 1.32 3.20
C GLY A 40 7.89 2.59 3.59
N HIS A 41 8.01 3.65 2.79
CA HIS A 41 7.23 4.88 2.99
C HIS A 41 5.79 4.68 2.52
N THR A 42 4.87 5.29 3.25
CA THR A 42 3.48 5.44 2.82
C THR A 42 3.28 6.90 2.46
N LEU A 43 2.80 7.18 1.25
CA LEU A 43 2.56 8.53 0.75
C LEU A 43 1.11 8.66 0.31
N THR A 44 0.58 9.88 0.39
CA THR A 44 -0.69 10.26 -0.25
C THR A 44 -0.36 11.29 -1.31
N VAL A 45 -0.55 10.92 -2.57
CA VAL A 45 -0.13 11.69 -3.74
C VAL A 45 -1.22 11.65 -4.80
N MET A 46 -1.27 12.70 -5.60
CA MET A 46 -2.10 12.76 -6.80
C MET A 46 -1.30 12.32 -8.02
N VAL A 47 -1.98 11.72 -8.99
CA VAL A 47 -1.40 11.43 -10.31
C VAL A 47 -1.65 12.61 -11.21
N LEU A 48 -0.58 13.22 -11.72
CA LEU A 48 -0.65 14.36 -12.63
C LEU A 48 -0.59 13.90 -14.09
N ASN A 49 0.28 12.93 -14.38
CA ASN A 49 0.45 12.39 -15.73
C ASN A 49 0.88 10.92 -15.65
N PHE A 50 0.51 10.12 -16.65
CA PHE A 50 0.94 8.73 -16.78
C PHE A 50 1.29 8.42 -18.24
N ASN A 51 2.42 7.77 -18.46
CA ASN A 51 2.86 7.35 -19.79
C ASN A 51 3.23 5.86 -19.79
N THR A 52 2.65 5.10 -20.71
CA THR A 52 3.02 3.71 -20.95
C THR A 52 4.28 3.64 -21.81
N VAL A 53 5.42 3.46 -21.16
CA VAL A 53 6.72 3.40 -21.84
C VAL A 53 7.07 2.01 -22.37
N LEU A 54 6.49 0.93 -21.84
CA LEU A 54 6.78 -0.42 -22.33
C LEU A 54 5.52 -1.30 -22.40
N GLN A 55 5.08 -1.56 -23.62
CA GLN A 55 4.23 -2.69 -23.97
C GLN A 55 5.07 -3.63 -24.82
N LYS A 56 6.00 -4.37 -24.20
CA LYS A 56 6.69 -5.43 -24.95
C LYS A 56 5.70 -6.58 -25.12
N ASP A 57 4.90 -6.49 -26.18
CA ASP A 57 4.26 -7.65 -26.79
C ASP A 57 5.38 -8.49 -27.39
N ARG A 58 6.10 -9.20 -26.51
CA ARG A 58 6.87 -10.34 -26.95
C ARG A 58 5.80 -11.26 -27.52
N ARG A 59 5.72 -11.34 -28.85
CA ARG A 59 5.22 -12.51 -29.57
C ARG A 59 6.02 -13.70 -29.04
N SER A 60 5.61 -14.16 -27.88
CA SER A 60 6.33 -15.13 -27.09
C SER A 60 5.94 -16.45 -27.68
N VAL A 61 6.94 -17.12 -28.22
CA VAL A 61 6.95 -18.50 -28.67
C VAL A 61 6.58 -19.49 -27.53
N SER A 62 6.17 -18.99 -26.36
CA SER A 62 5.66 -19.72 -25.20
C SER A 62 4.43 -18.99 -24.62
N LYS A 63 3.31 -19.72 -24.48
CA LYS A 63 2.02 -19.29 -23.91
C LYS A 63 2.08 -18.93 -22.41
N HIS A 64 3.25 -18.95 -21.78
CA HIS A 64 3.38 -18.86 -20.31
C HIS A 64 4.08 -17.58 -19.81
N ILE A 65 4.50 -16.66 -20.68
CA ILE A 65 5.12 -15.40 -20.28
C ILE A 65 4.05 -14.30 -20.25
N ARG A 66 3.72 -13.81 -19.05
CA ARG A 66 2.82 -12.66 -18.90
C ARG A 66 3.51 -11.41 -19.47
N PRO A 67 2.82 -10.60 -20.29
CA PRO A 67 3.41 -9.37 -20.81
C PRO A 67 3.67 -8.40 -19.65
N THR A 68 4.92 -7.94 -19.52
CA THR A 68 5.28 -6.89 -18.56
C THR A 68 4.81 -5.55 -19.10
N ARG A 69 3.90 -4.90 -18.39
CA ARG A 69 3.50 -3.51 -18.66
C ARG A 69 4.25 -2.60 -17.69
N ILE A 70 4.91 -1.59 -18.22
CA ILE A 70 5.59 -0.57 -17.41
C ILE A 70 5.01 0.79 -17.78
N ALA A 71 4.70 1.59 -16.77
CA ALA A 71 4.34 2.98 -16.93
C ALA A 71 5.24 3.87 -16.07
N GLU A 72 5.46 5.07 -16.54
CA GLU A 72 6.06 6.15 -15.77
C GLU A 72 4.95 7.14 -15.44
N CYS A 73 4.74 7.38 -14.15
CA CYS A 73 3.71 8.27 -13.65
C CYS A 73 4.36 9.46 -12.97
N LEU A 74 4.00 10.67 -13.38
CA LEU A 74 4.29 11.88 -12.62
C LEU A 74 3.27 12.00 -11.50
N ILE A 75 3.74 11.91 -10.27
CA ILE A 75 2.92 11.96 -9.06
C ILE A 75 3.44 13.04 -8.12
N GLY A 76 2.59 13.58 -7.26
CA GLY A 76 3.03 14.60 -6.29
C GLY A 76 2.00 14.97 -5.25
N ASP A 77 2.45 15.76 -4.29
CA ASP A 77 1.66 16.39 -3.23
C ASP A 77 2.01 17.90 -3.17
N GLU A 78 1.58 18.58 -2.12
CA GLU A 78 1.88 20.01 -1.93
C GLU A 78 3.38 20.32 -1.75
N THR A 79 4.21 19.30 -1.46
CA THR A 79 5.65 19.48 -1.20
C THR A 79 6.52 19.24 -2.44
N GLY A 80 6.04 18.51 -3.44
CA GLY A 80 6.78 18.28 -4.66
C GLY A 80 6.20 17.20 -5.56
N THR A 81 6.92 16.91 -6.64
CA THR A 81 6.57 15.86 -7.60
C THR A 81 7.74 14.91 -7.83
N ILE A 82 7.44 13.64 -8.09
CA ILE A 82 8.40 12.59 -8.42
C ILE A 82 7.90 11.77 -9.59
N ILE A 83 8.85 11.13 -10.28
CA ILE A 83 8.55 10.12 -11.30
C ILE A 83 8.48 8.76 -10.62
N PHE A 84 7.33 8.10 -10.72
CA PHE A 84 7.07 6.77 -10.19
C PHE A 84 6.99 5.75 -11.32
N THR A 85 7.83 4.71 -11.26
CA THR A 85 7.78 3.62 -12.22
C THR A 85 6.81 2.53 -11.74
N ALA A 86 5.67 2.50 -12.39
CA ALA A 86 4.58 1.56 -12.21
C ALA A 86 4.84 0.24 -12.97
N ARG A 87 4.59 -0.92 -12.34
CA ARG A 87 4.81 -2.24 -12.97
C ARG A 87 3.58 -3.14 -12.89
N ASN A 88 3.21 -3.73 -14.03
CA ASN A 88 2.11 -4.70 -14.22
C ASN A 88 0.71 -4.13 -13.84
N ASP A 89 -0.28 -5.02 -13.65
CA ASP A 89 -1.69 -4.68 -13.33
C ASP A 89 -1.87 -3.94 -12.00
N GLN A 90 -0.84 -3.88 -11.13
CA GLN A 90 -0.87 -3.15 -9.85
C GLN A 90 -1.14 -1.66 -10.05
N ASP A 91 -0.67 -1.08 -11.15
CA ASP A 91 -0.94 0.31 -11.51
C ASP A 91 -1.96 0.46 -12.64
N PHE A 92 -2.10 -0.57 -13.49
CA PHE A 92 -2.85 -0.41 -14.72
C PHE A 92 -4.38 -0.51 -14.56
N ARG A 93 -4.85 -1.35 -13.62
CA ARG A 93 -6.30 -1.59 -13.48
C ARG A 93 -6.99 -0.63 -12.53
N VAL A 94 -6.31 -0.21 -11.46
CA VAL A 94 -6.92 0.64 -10.41
C VAL A 94 -7.13 2.08 -10.91
N TRP A 95 -6.20 2.61 -11.71
CA TRP A 95 -6.23 4.01 -12.15
C TRP A 95 -6.97 4.23 -13.47
N LYS A 96 -6.89 3.28 -14.41
CA LYS A 96 -7.59 3.37 -15.71
C LYS A 96 -9.11 3.35 -15.56
N LEU A 97 -9.64 2.56 -14.60
CA LEU A 97 -11.09 2.51 -14.35
C LEU A 97 -11.66 3.80 -13.76
N HIS A 98 -10.87 4.59 -13.02
CA HIS A 98 -11.36 5.82 -12.40
C HIS A 98 -11.44 6.99 -13.41
N TYR A 99 -10.55 7.03 -14.41
CA TYR A 99 -10.57 8.07 -15.45
C TYR A 99 -11.45 7.72 -16.67
N ASP A 100 -11.58 6.45 -17.06
CA ASP A 100 -12.41 6.05 -18.22
C ASP A 100 -13.94 6.06 -17.91
N LEU A 101 -14.35 6.35 -16.68
CA LEU A 101 -15.76 6.48 -16.24
C LEU A 101 -16.26 7.93 -16.13
N LEU A 102 -15.48 8.90 -16.62
CA LEU A 102 -15.84 10.32 -16.79
C LEU A 102 -15.68 10.72 -18.26
#